data_AF-A0A968MVG4-F1
#
_entry.id   AF-A0A968MVG4-F1
#
_cell.length_a   1.000
_cell.length_b   1.000
_cell.length_c   1.000
_cell.angle_alpha   90.00
_cell.angle_beta   90.00
_cell.angle_gamma   90.00
#
_symmetry.space_group_name_H-M   'P 1'
#
loop_
_entity.id
_entity.type
_entity.pdbx_description
1 polymer ?
#
loop_
_entity_poly.entity_id
_entity_poly.type
_entity_poly.pdbx_seq_one_letter_code
_entity_poly.pdbx_strand_id
1 'polypeptide(L)' 'MKRYGQIIGVDPQQFEKYKAYHAAVWPEVLKMIELCNIRNYSIFHKDGLLFAYFEYIGTILKRHGKMQHIQNTGLVGI' A
#
# COMPACT_ATOMS: atom_id res chain seq x y z
N MET A 1 6.62 16.48 -0.99
CA MET A 1 6.23 15.08 -1.27
C MET A 1 7.40 14.18 -0.95
N LYS A 2 7.15 12.99 -0.37
CA LYS A 2 8.15 11.94 -0.09
C LYS A 2 7.73 10.64 -0.78
N ARG A 3 8.68 9.96 -1.42
CA ARG A 3 8.47 8.69 -2.11
C ARG A 3 8.83 7.51 -1.20
N TYR A 4 8.01 6.46 -1.24
CA TYR A 4 8.21 5.25 -0.47
C TYR A 4 8.14 4.03 -1.40
N GLY A 5 8.96 3.04 -1.08
CA GLY A 5 8.95 1.72 -1.71
C GLY A 5 8.87 0.64 -0.63
N GLN A 6 8.07 -0.39 -0.86
CA GLN A 6 7.91 -1.54 0.03
C GLN A 6 8.00 -2.83 -0.78
N ILE A 7 8.60 -3.87 -0.19
CA ILE A 7 8.69 -5.20 -0.79
C ILE A 7 8.06 -6.19 0.17
N ILE A 8 7.20 -7.07 -0.36
CA ILE A 8 6.59 -8.17 0.39
C ILE A 8 6.55 -9.43 -0.49
N GLY A 9 6.77 -10.60 0.12
CA GLY A 9 6.56 -11.88 -0.55
C GLY A 9 5.07 -12.22 -0.62
N VAL A 10 4.62 -12.78 -1.74
CA VAL A 10 3.24 -13.25 -1.91
C VAL A 10 3.21 -14.78 -1.89
N ASP A 11 2.22 -15.35 -1.21
CA ASP A 11 1.93 -16.78 -1.30
C ASP A 11 1.47 -17.12 -2.72
N PRO A 12 2.20 -17.99 -3.45
CA PRO A 12 1.82 -18.37 -4.82
C PRO A 12 0.40 -18.95 -4.93
N GLN A 13 -0.09 -19.62 -3.88
CA GLN A 13 -1.44 -20.21 -3.88
C GLN A 13 -2.55 -19.16 -3.79
N GLN A 14 -2.24 -17.97 -3.27
CA GLN A 14 -3.21 -16.87 -3.13
C GLN A 14 -3.03 -15.79 -4.20
N PHE A 15 -2.00 -15.87 -5.05
CA PHE A 15 -1.66 -14.80 -5.99
C PHE A 15 -2.78 -14.48 -7.00
N GLU A 16 -3.51 -15.49 -7.47
CA GLU A 16 -4.65 -15.25 -8.37
C GLU A 16 -5.77 -14.46 -7.68
N LYS A 17 -6.09 -14.78 -6.42
CA LYS A 17 -7.06 -14.01 -5.64
C LYS A 17 -6.57 -12.60 -5.37
N TYR A 18 -5.29 -12.46 -5.04
CA TYR A 18 -4.65 -11.16 -4.86
C TYR A 18 -4.85 -10.28 -6.10
N LYS A 19 -4.54 -10.79 -7.30
CA LYS A 19 -4.80 -10.06 -8.56
C LYS A 19 -6.27 -9.70 -8.76
N ALA A 20 -7.20 -10.60 -8.45
CA ALA A 20 -8.62 -10.34 -8.59
C ALA A 20 -9.09 -9.18 -7.69
N TYR A 21 -8.62 -9.13 -6.44
CA TYR A 21 -8.91 -8.01 -5.53
C TYR A 21 -8.31 -6.68 -6.03
N HIS A 22 -7.13 -6.72 -6.65
CA HIS A 22 -6.49 -5.52 -7.20
C HIS A 22 -7.08 -5.04 -8.52
N ALA A 23 -7.69 -5.93 -9.30
CA ALA A 23 -8.36 -5.57 -10.54
C ALA A 23 -9.64 -4.74 -10.28
N ALA A 24 -10.28 -4.95 -9.13
CA ALA A 24 -11.51 -4.28 -8.73
C ALA A 24 -11.44 -3.83 -7.26
N VAL A 25 -10.51 -2.92 -6.97
CA VAL A 25 -10.31 -2.41 -5.61
C VAL A 25 -11.59 -1.76 -5.08
N TRP A 26 -11.94 -2.09 -3.83
CA TRP A 26 -13.10 -1.50 -3.17
C TRP A 26 -12.98 0.04 -3.08
N PRO A 27 -14.04 0.80 -3.43
CA PRO A 27 -14.00 2.26 -3.41
C PRO A 27 -13.62 2.85 -2.04
N GLU A 28 -14.01 2.20 -0.95
CA GLU A 28 -13.72 2.62 0.42
C GLU A 28 -12.21 2.58 0.72
N VAL A 29 -11.52 1.59 0.16
CA VAL A 29 -10.06 1.45 0.28
C VAL A 29 -9.37 2.60 -0.48
N LEU A 30 -9.77 2.86 -1.72
CA LEU A 30 -9.23 3.96 -2.52
C LEU A 30 -9.43 5.31 -1.82
N LYS A 31 -10.64 5.54 -1.28
CA LYS A 31 -10.94 6.73 -0.48
C LYS A 31 -10.03 6.86 0.74
N MET A 32 -9.76 5.76 1.44
CA MET A 32 -8.88 5.76 2.60
C MET A 32 -7.43 6.08 2.23
N ILE A 33 -6.92 5.52 1.13
CA ILE A 33 -5.59 5.84 0.57
C ILE A 33 -5.50 7.35 0.30
N GLU A 34 -6.55 7.92 -0.30
CA GLU A 34 -6.58 9.35 -0.58
C GLU A 34 -6.58 10.21 0.69
N LEU A 35 -7.41 9.86 1.68
CA LEU A 35 -7.51 10.54 2.99
C LEU A 35 -6.20 10.47 3.79
N CYS A 36 -5.42 9.40 3.61
CA CYS A 36 -4.10 9.23 4.21
C CYS A 36 -3.00 10.02 3.49
N ASN A 37 -3.33 10.89 2.52
CA ASN A 37 -2.38 11.66 1.73
C ASN A 37 -1.40 10.80 0.91
N ILE A 38 -1.82 9.59 0.52
CA ILE A 38 -1.07 8.71 -0.37
C ILE A 38 -1.54 8.95 -1.81
N ARG A 39 -0.61 9.11 -2.75
CA ARG A 39 -0.86 9.34 -4.18
C ARG A 39 0.06 8.46 -5.02
N ASN A 40 -0.29 8.29 -6.29
CA ASN A 40 0.50 7.53 -7.26
C ASN A 40 0.89 6.13 -6.73
N TYR A 41 -0.07 5.43 -6.12
CA TYR A 41 0.17 4.11 -5.52
C TYR A 41 0.03 3.02 -6.59
N SER A 42 1.16 2.37 -6.91
CA SER A 42 1.23 1.23 -7.83
C SER A 42 1.87 0.02 -7.14
N ILE A 43 1.42 -1.19 -7.52
CA ILE A 43 2.01 -2.45 -7.07
C ILE A 43 2.44 -3.25 -8.30
N PHE A 44 3.67 -3.76 -8.26
CA PHE A 44 4.30 -4.56 -9.31
C PHE A 44 4.60 -5.95 -8.76
N HIS A 45 4.49 -6.98 -9.58
CA HIS A 45 4.83 -8.35 -9.20
C HIS A 45 6.00 -8.87 -10.05
N LYS A 46 6.97 -9.52 -9.40
CA LYS A 46 8.05 -10.26 -10.06
C LYS A 46 8.55 -11.39 -9.15
N ASP A 47 8.63 -12.61 -9.69
CA ASP A 47 9.26 -13.77 -9.04
C ASP A 47 8.76 -14.04 -7.59
N GLY A 48 7.46 -13.89 -7.34
CA GLY A 48 6.85 -14.09 -6.01
C GLY A 48 7.03 -12.93 -5.04
N LEU A 49 7.55 -11.80 -5.52
CA LEU A 49 7.68 -10.56 -4.77
C LEU A 49 6.75 -9.50 -5.33
N LEU A 50 6.12 -8.76 -4.42
CA LEU A 50 5.35 -7.56 -4.71
C LEU A 50 6.18 -6.34 -4.30
N PHE A 51 6.35 -5.42 -5.24
CA PHE A 51 6.92 -4.10 -5.00
C PHE A 51 5.81 -3.05 -5.04
N ALA A 52 5.57 -2.40 -3.91
CA ALA A 52 4.65 -1.29 -3.78
C ALA A 52 5.41 0.04 -3.83
N TYR A 53 4.97 0.95 -4.69
CA TYR A 53 5.45 2.33 -4.79
C TYR A 53 4.32 3.29 -4.46
N PHE A 54 4.58 4.32 -3.66
CA PHE A 54 3.62 5.42 -3.48
C PHE A 54 4.29 6.73 -3.06
N GLU A 55 3.54 7.82 -3.22
CA GLU A 55 3.93 9.18 -2.87
C GLU A 55 3.10 9.70 -1.71
N TYR A 56 3.77 10.07 -0.62
CA TYR A 56 3.12 10.77 0.49
C TYR A 56 3.22 12.28 0.30
N ILE A 57 2.07 12.94 0.24
CA ILE A 57 1.97 14.39 0.03
C ILE A 57 1.61 15.19 1.29
N GLY A 58 1.39 14.53 2.44
CA GLY A 58 1.01 15.21 3.66
C GLY A 58 2.14 16.05 4.26
N THR A 59 1.78 17.12 4.98
CA THR A 59 2.72 18.01 5.66
C THR A 59 3.23 17.41 6.96
N ILE A 60 4.51 17.59 7.28
CA ILE A 60 5.11 17.28 8.59
C ILE A 60 4.73 18.37 9.60
N LEU A 61 3.43 18.65 9.76
CA LEU A 61 2.97 19.38 10.94
C LEU A 61 2.74 18.32 12.00
N LYS A 62 3.62 18.29 13.01
CA LYS A 62 3.54 17.38 14.16
C LYS A 62 2.10 17.34 14.69
N ARG A 63 1.34 16.27 14.42
CA ARG A 63 0.23 15.84 15.29
C ARG A 63 -0.27 14.42 14.98
N HIS A 64 -0.25 13.62 16.04
CA HIS A 64 -0.96 12.35 16.26
C HIS A 64 -0.76 11.22 15.23
N GLY A 65 0.29 10.42 15.47
CA GLY A 65 0.13 8.98 15.77
C GLY A 65 -0.43 8.02 14.71
N LYS A 66 -0.83 8.46 13.52
CA LYS A 66 -1.41 7.55 12.51
C LYS A 66 -0.39 6.90 11.57
N MET A 67 0.87 7.35 11.58
CA MET A 67 1.89 6.88 10.63
C MET A 67 3.21 6.46 11.27
N GLN A 68 3.22 6.14 12.56
CA GLN A 68 4.40 5.58 13.24
C GLN A 68 4.35 4.04 13.36
N HIS A 69 3.39 3.39 12.70
CA HIS A 69 3.17 1.95 12.83
C HIS A 69 2.77 1.28 11.50
N ILE A 70 3.43 1.64 10.39
CA ILE A 70 3.39 0.84 9.16
C ILE A 70 4.69 0.02 8.98
N GLN A 71 5.69 0.22 9.85
CA GLN A 71 6.94 -0.54 9.79
C GLN A 71 6.94 -1.86 10.58
N ASN A 72 5.83 -2.26 11.23
CA ASN A 72 5.82 -3.51 12.00
C ASN A 72 4.47 -4.21 12.18
N THR A 73 3.40 -3.76 11.53
CA THR A 73 2.18 -4.55 11.42
C THR A 73 2.24 -5.30 10.10
N GLY A 74 2.08 -6.62 10.13
CA GLY A 74 1.83 -7.46 8.95
C GLY A 74 0.58 -6.99 8.22
N LEU A 75 0.74 -5.91 7.47
CA LEU A 75 -0.29 -5.30 6.66
C LEU A 75 -0.55 -6.25 5.52
N VAL A 76 -1.62 -7.02 5.73
CA VAL A 76 -2.50 -7.55 4.70
C VAL A 76 -2.43 -6.62 3.52
N GLY A 77 -1.87 -7.13 2.42
CA GLY A 77 -2.07 -6.52 1.13
C GLY A 77 -3.57 -6.35 0.96
N ILE A 78 -4.03 -5.10 0.95
CA ILE A 78 -5.07 -4.70 0.00
C ILE A 78 -4.70 -5.30 -1.34
#